data_AF-A0A812P3M4-F1
#
_entry.id   AF-A0A812P3M4-F1
#
_cell.length_a   1.000
_cell.length_b   1.000
_cell.length_c   1.000
_cell.angle_alpha   90.00
_cell.angle_beta   90.00
_cell.angle_gamma   90.00
#
_symmetry.space_group_name_H-M   'P 1'
#
loop_
_entity.id
_entity.type
_entity.pdbx_description
1 polymer ?
#
loop_
_entity_poly.entity_id
_entity_poly.type
_entity_poly.pdbx_seq_one_letter_code
_entity_poly.pdbx_strand_id
1 'polypeptide(L)'
;MPDDDDMEFLEEAEFQKIQELERQEEERRCPSLRSIPRFYERKAAPLDESTSLRPRVLREARSRLLQRKSSRELLDEEDLHMILVLLKEQARRRRETLEGQSDVEVIDYVGFCKIRKELLGRGERFRQYFLPTTFLKFPRDQSGCIAIVPFFTFVVRKVNLKQTRVQLSYYDALGCGFLREKAAGAW
;
A
#
# COMPACT_ATOMS: atom_id res chain seq x y z
N MET A 1 -14.19 38.23 -28.50
CA MET A 1 -14.13 36.88 -27.91
C MET A 1 -14.18 37.09 -26.41
N PRO A 2 -15.01 36.36 -25.66
CA PRO A 2 -14.93 36.38 -24.20
C PRO A 2 -13.50 36.00 -23.76
N ASP A 3 -13.01 36.58 -22.67
CA ASP A 3 -11.71 36.21 -22.11
C ASP A 3 -11.78 34.77 -21.55
N ASP A 4 -10.64 34.07 -21.53
CA ASP A 4 -10.57 32.64 -21.14
C ASP A 4 -11.07 32.43 -19.70
N ASP A 5 -10.80 33.40 -18.81
CA ASP A 5 -11.27 33.44 -17.43
C ASP A 5 -12.80 33.62 -17.33
N ASP A 6 -13.41 34.37 -18.25
CA ASP A 6 -14.87 34.54 -18.30
C ASP A 6 -15.56 33.25 -18.74
N MET A 7 -14.92 32.48 -19.63
CA MET A 7 -15.41 31.18 -20.08
C MET A 7 -15.33 30.14 -18.95
N GLU A 8 -14.22 30.04 -18.24
CA GLU A 8 -14.06 29.12 -17.10
C GLU A 8 -15.12 29.38 -16.02
N PHE A 9 -15.35 30.64 -15.66
CA PHE A 9 -16.36 31.02 -14.68
C PHE A 9 -17.79 30.62 -15.11
N LEU A 10 -18.14 30.81 -16.39
CA LEU A 10 -19.43 30.41 -16.93
C LEU A 10 -19.61 28.88 -16.92
N GLU A 11 -18.55 28.14 -17.25
CA GLU A 11 -18.55 26.68 -17.22
C GLU A 11 -18.71 26.14 -15.80
N GLU A 12 -18.01 26.71 -14.82
CA GLU A 12 -18.17 26.36 -13.41
C GLU A 12 -19.59 26.63 -12.90
N ALA A 13 -20.16 27.78 -13.27
CA ALA A 13 -21.53 28.14 -12.89
C ALA A 13 -22.56 27.18 -13.48
N GLU A 14 -22.41 26.77 -14.75
CA GLU A 14 -23.26 25.75 -15.37
C GLU A 14 -23.09 24.38 -14.71
N PHE A 15 -21.85 23.99 -14.40
CA PHE A 15 -21.58 22.72 -13.72
C PHE A 15 -22.21 22.66 -12.33
N GLN A 16 -22.15 23.76 -11.57
CA GLN A 16 -22.81 23.87 -10.27
C GLN A 16 -24.33 23.72 -10.38
N LYS A 17 -24.96 24.32 -11.40
CA LYS A 17 -26.40 24.15 -11.65
C LYS A 17 -26.75 22.69 -11.91
N ILE A 18 -25.96 21.99 -12.72
CA ILE A 18 -26.18 20.56 -13.02
C ILE A 18 -26.08 19.73 -11.73
N GLN A 19 -25.05 19.94 -10.91
CA GLN A 19 -24.91 19.22 -9.63
C GLN A 19 -26.07 19.48 -8.66
N GLU A 20 -26.54 20.72 -8.58
CA GLU A 20 -27.66 21.09 -7.71
C GLU A 20 -28.95 20.39 -8.14
N LEU A 21 -29.21 20.33 -9.45
CA LEU A 21 -30.35 19.61 -10.03
C LEU A 21 -30.28 18.11 -9.76
N GLU A 22 -29.12 17.48 -10.00
CA GLU A 22 -28.92 16.05 -9.70
C GLU A 22 -29.12 15.74 -8.22
N ARG A 23 -28.60 16.59 -7.32
CA ARG A 23 -28.80 16.45 -5.87
C ARG A 23 -30.28 16.51 -5.50
N GLN A 24 -31.01 17.49 -6.04
CA GLN A 24 -32.45 17.63 -5.78
C GLN A 24 -33.26 16.44 -6.31
N GLU A 25 -32.92 15.90 -7.48
CA GLU A 25 -33.54 14.69 -8.01
C GLU A 25 -33.24 13.46 -7.15
N GLU A 26 -32.01 13.31 -6.66
CA GLU A 26 -31.63 12.22 -5.77
C GLU A 26 -32.35 12.31 -4.42
N GLU A 27 -32.42 13.50 -3.81
CA GLU A 27 -33.17 13.72 -2.57
C GLU A 27 -34.67 13.44 -2.75
N ARG A 28 -35.23 13.76 -3.92
CA ARG A 28 -36.61 13.42 -4.27
C ARG A 28 -36.82 11.91 -4.32
N ARG A 29 -35.85 11.16 -4.87
CA ARG A 29 -35.91 9.69 -4.91
C ARG A 29 -35.66 9.06 -3.53
N CYS A 30 -34.81 9.66 -2.72
CA CYS A 30 -34.38 9.16 -1.41
C CYS A 30 -34.30 10.31 -0.39
N PRO A 31 -35.39 10.61 0.33
CA PRO A 31 -35.45 11.73 1.28
C PRO A 31 -34.40 11.67 2.41
N SER A 32 -33.92 10.45 2.74
CA SER A 32 -32.86 10.26 3.72
C SER A 32 -31.55 10.95 3.35
N LEU A 33 -31.30 11.21 2.06
CA LEU A 33 -30.09 11.87 1.57
C LEU A 33 -29.91 13.30 2.08
N ARG A 34 -30.99 13.96 2.54
CA ARG A 34 -30.93 15.26 3.22
C ARG A 34 -30.20 15.21 4.56
N SER A 35 -30.20 14.04 5.20
CA SER A 35 -29.66 13.84 6.55
C SER A 35 -28.48 12.86 6.59
N ILE A 36 -28.43 11.92 5.64
CA ILE A 36 -27.42 10.86 5.57
C ILE A 36 -26.83 10.89 4.15
N PRO A 37 -25.57 11.33 3.99
CA PRO A 37 -24.91 11.32 2.68
C PRO A 37 -24.86 9.92 2.07
N ARG A 38 -24.88 9.85 0.74
CA ARG A 38 -24.70 8.59 0.01
C ARG A 38 -23.27 8.10 0.23
N PHE A 39 -23.11 7.08 1.08
CA PHE A 39 -21.81 6.51 1.44
C PHE A 39 -21.45 5.25 0.63
N TYR A 40 -22.41 4.70 -0.11
CA TYR A 40 -22.21 3.53 -0.96
C TYR A 40 -22.75 3.82 -2.35
N GLU A 41 -21.84 3.75 -3.33
CA GLU A 41 -22.19 3.68 -4.74
C GLU A 41 -21.86 2.30 -5.26
N ARG A 42 -22.87 1.62 -5.82
CA ARG A 42 -22.62 0.38 -6.53
C ARG A 42 -21.73 0.73 -7.73
N LYS A 43 -20.56 0.11 -7.81
CA LYS A 43 -19.67 0.23 -8.98
C LYS A 43 -20.50 -0.11 -10.22
N ALA A 44 -20.52 0.81 -11.19
CA ALA A 44 -21.37 0.69 -12.38
C ALA A 44 -21.21 -0.68 -13.03
N ALA A 45 -22.31 -1.24 -13.52
CA ALA A 45 -22.25 -2.49 -14.26
C ALA A 45 -21.43 -2.27 -15.55
N PRO A 46 -20.72 -3.29 -16.07
CA PRO A 46 -19.90 -3.16 -17.28
C PRO A 46 -20.64 -2.69 -18.55
N LEU A 47 -21.97 -2.62 -18.53
CA LEU A 47 -22.78 -2.19 -19.67
C LEU A 47 -22.80 -0.66 -19.88
N ASP A 48 -22.40 0.14 -18.89
CA ASP A 48 -22.34 1.62 -19.00
C ASP A 48 -21.01 2.12 -19.61
N GLU A 49 -20.17 1.21 -20.14
CA GLU A 49 -18.78 1.50 -20.54
C GLU A 49 -18.61 2.32 -21.82
N SER A 50 -19.59 2.34 -22.74
CA SER A 50 -19.34 2.85 -24.11
C SER A 50 -19.34 4.37 -24.24
N THR A 51 -19.88 5.13 -23.27
CA THR A 51 -20.00 6.60 -23.39
C THR A 51 -19.54 7.37 -22.14
N SER A 52 -19.24 6.69 -21.03
CA SER A 52 -18.86 7.35 -19.78
C SER A 52 -17.35 7.61 -19.69
N LEU A 53 -16.95 8.85 -19.39
CA LEU A 53 -15.56 9.22 -19.08
C LEU A 53 -15.08 8.65 -17.73
N ARG A 54 -16.01 8.46 -16.80
CA ARG A 54 -15.76 8.03 -15.41
C ARG A 54 -14.91 6.73 -15.32
N PRO A 55 -15.23 5.62 -16.00
CA PRO A 55 -14.41 4.40 -15.95
C PRO A 55 -12.99 4.61 -16.49
N ARG A 56 -12.80 5.47 -17.50
CA ARG A 56 -11.47 5.78 -18.05
C ARG A 56 -10.63 6.55 -17.04
N VAL A 57 -11.21 7.58 -16.42
CA VAL A 57 -10.55 8.37 -15.37
C VAL A 57 -10.17 7.48 -14.18
N LEU A 58 -11.08 6.62 -13.72
CA LEU A 58 -10.83 5.69 -12.62
C LEU A 58 -9.72 4.68 -12.95
N ARG A 59 -9.71 4.15 -14.17
CA ARG A 59 -8.65 3.23 -14.64
C ARG A 59 -7.29 3.91 -14.64
N GLU A 60 -7.21 5.14 -15.14
CA GLU A 60 -5.96 5.92 -15.17
C GLU A 60 -5.49 6.29 -13.76
N ALA A 61 -6.38 6.79 -12.91
CA ALA A 61 -6.07 7.09 -11.51
C ALA A 61 -5.56 5.85 -10.77
N ARG A 62 -6.16 4.68 -11.01
CA ARG A 62 -5.71 3.40 -10.46
C ARG A 62 -4.33 3.00 -10.99
N SER A 63 -4.09 3.11 -12.28
CA SER A 63 -2.79 2.81 -12.89
C SER A 63 -1.67 3.63 -12.21
N ARG A 64 -1.89 4.95 -12.07
CA ARG A 64 -0.95 5.85 -11.37
C ARG A 64 -0.78 5.49 -9.90
N LEU A 65 -1.87 5.14 -9.21
CA LEU A 65 -1.80 4.70 -7.80
C LEU A 65 -0.96 3.43 -7.65
N LEU A 66 -1.15 2.43 -8.52
CA LEU A 66 -0.38 1.18 -8.48
C LEU A 66 1.09 1.44 -8.83
N GLN A 67 1.37 2.26 -9.83
CA GLN A 67 2.75 2.67 -10.17
C GLN A 67 3.44 3.36 -8.98
N ARG A 68 2.74 4.26 -8.28
CA ARG A 68 3.26 4.91 -7.07
C ARG A 68 3.55 3.89 -5.97
N LYS A 69 2.65 2.94 -5.72
CA LYS A 69 2.87 1.88 -4.72
C LYS A 69 4.07 1.01 -5.08
N SER A 70 4.15 0.57 -6.33
CA SER A 70 5.24 -0.27 -6.83
C SER A 70 6.60 0.43 -6.71
N SER A 71 6.68 1.71 -7.06
CA SER A 71 7.95 2.45 -7.11
C SER A 71 8.38 3.05 -5.76
N ARG A 72 7.44 3.51 -4.93
CA ARG A 72 7.77 4.28 -3.72
C ARG A 72 7.58 3.53 -2.41
N GLU A 73 6.72 2.51 -2.37
CA GLU A 73 6.33 1.87 -1.10
C GLU A 73 6.83 0.42 -0.95
N LEU A 74 7.06 -0.28 -2.06
CA LEU A 74 7.59 -1.63 -2.04
C LEU A 74 9.10 -1.61 -1.89
N LEU A 75 9.62 -2.59 -1.17
CA LEU A 75 11.05 -2.90 -1.17
C LEU A 75 11.32 -3.81 -2.36
N ASP A 76 12.44 -3.58 -3.04
CA ASP A 76 12.97 -4.43 -4.08
C ASP A 76 14.00 -5.44 -3.52
N GLU A 77 14.64 -6.20 -4.40
CA GLU A 77 15.63 -7.19 -4.02
C GLU A 77 16.90 -6.55 -3.43
N GLU A 78 17.31 -5.39 -3.97
CA GLU A 78 18.46 -4.63 -3.48
C GLU A 78 18.23 -4.11 -2.05
N ASP A 79 17.04 -3.57 -1.79
CA ASP A 79 16.60 -3.12 -0.47
C ASP A 79 16.61 -4.30 0.54
N LEU A 80 16.14 -5.49 0.13
CA LEU A 80 16.16 -6.69 0.97
C LEU A 80 17.59 -7.17 1.25
N HIS A 81 18.45 -7.18 0.24
CA HIS A 81 19.84 -7.55 0.41
C HIS A 81 20.55 -6.60 1.38
N MET A 82 20.32 -5.30 1.23
CA MET A 82 20.87 -4.26 2.11
C MET A 82 20.43 -4.46 3.57
N ILE A 83 19.15 -4.75 3.81
CA ILE A 83 18.66 -5.07 5.15
C ILE A 83 19.43 -6.27 5.73
N LEU A 84 19.64 -7.32 4.95
CA LEU A 84 20.37 -8.50 5.40
C LEU A 84 21.82 -8.18 5.75
N VAL A 85 22.50 -7.38 4.94
CA VAL A 85 23.88 -6.94 5.18
C VAL A 85 23.96 -6.15 6.49
N LEU A 86 23.12 -5.13 6.67
CA LEU A 86 23.12 -4.31 7.89
C LEU A 86 22.78 -5.12 9.15
N LEU A 87 21.87 -6.09 9.03
CA LEU A 87 21.58 -7.01 10.12
C LEU A 87 22.81 -7.82 10.51
N LYS A 88 23.54 -8.38 9.53
CA LYS A 88 24.77 -9.14 9.75
C LYS A 88 25.90 -8.30 10.32
N GLU A 89 26.04 -7.05 9.92
CA GLU A 89 27.05 -6.13 10.45
C GLU A 89 26.83 -5.78 11.93
N GLN A 90 25.56 -5.63 12.35
CA GLN A 90 25.21 -5.39 13.75
C GLN A 90 25.01 -6.70 14.55
N ALA A 91 25.10 -7.85 13.88
CA ALA A 91 24.88 -9.14 14.50
C ALA A 91 25.96 -9.47 15.52
N ARG A 92 25.55 -10.07 16.63
CA ARG A 92 26.46 -10.77 17.54
C ARG A 92 26.18 -12.25 17.43
N ARG A 93 27.22 -13.06 17.25
CA ARG A 93 27.09 -14.52 17.38
C ARG A 93 26.88 -14.86 18.84
N ARG A 94 25.89 -15.70 19.09
CA ARG A 94 25.63 -16.29 20.39
C ARG A 94 25.62 -17.81 20.25
N ARG A 95 26.39 -18.47 21.11
CA ARG A 95 26.26 -19.91 21.32
C ARG A 95 25.05 -20.14 22.21
N GLU A 96 24.07 -20.87 21.71
CA GLU A 96 23.07 -21.48 22.59
C GLU A 96 23.77 -22.59 23.38
N THR A 97 23.74 -22.49 24.71
CA THR A 97 24.46 -23.44 25.58
C THR A 97 23.70 -24.74 25.79
N LEU A 98 24.49 -25.82 25.79
CA LEU A 98 24.24 -27.21 26.20
C LEU A 98 23.18 -27.92 25.36
N GLU A 99 23.63 -28.95 24.63
CA GLU A 99 22.86 -29.82 23.72
C GLU A 99 22.70 -29.29 22.29
N GLY A 100 23.84 -28.86 21.72
CA GLY A 100 24.10 -28.91 20.28
C GLY A 100 23.02 -28.32 19.38
N GLN A 101 23.09 -27.02 19.13
CA GLN A 101 22.59 -26.43 17.88
C GLN A 101 23.24 -25.06 17.63
N SER A 102 23.31 -24.72 16.35
CA SER A 102 24.16 -23.72 15.68
C SER A 102 24.35 -22.37 16.39
N ASP A 103 25.50 -21.72 16.14
CA ASP A 103 25.69 -20.29 16.43
C ASP A 103 24.51 -19.48 15.85
N VAL A 104 23.73 -18.82 16.72
CA VAL A 104 22.61 -17.97 16.33
C VAL A 104 23.07 -16.53 16.29
N GLU A 105 22.82 -15.86 15.16
CA GLU A 105 23.06 -14.42 15.01
C GLU A 105 21.89 -13.64 15.61
N VAL A 106 22.20 -12.83 16.62
CA VAL A 106 21.21 -12.03 17.36
C VAL A 106 21.53 -10.53 17.30
N ILE A 107 20.51 -9.69 17.47
CA ILE A 107 20.63 -8.23 17.51
C ILE A 107 19.87 -7.65 18.71
N ASP A 108 20.47 -6.67 19.38
CA ASP A 108 19.83 -5.90 20.45
C ASP A 108 18.97 -4.75 19.89
N TYR A 109 18.16 -4.13 20.75
CA TYR A 109 17.31 -3.02 20.31
C TYR A 109 18.10 -1.78 19.87
N VAL A 110 19.32 -1.59 20.38
CA VAL A 110 20.20 -0.49 20.01
C VAL A 110 20.69 -0.65 18.57
N GLY A 111 21.19 -1.84 18.22
CA GLY A 111 21.57 -2.21 16.86
C GLY A 111 20.38 -2.09 15.90
N PHE A 112 19.21 -2.58 16.31
CA PHE A 112 17.97 -2.41 15.54
C PHE A 112 17.64 -0.93 15.26
N CYS A 113 17.81 -0.05 16.25
CA CYS A 113 17.60 1.39 16.08
C CYS A 113 18.65 2.06 15.17
N LYS A 114 19.91 1.59 15.18
CA LYS A 114 20.95 2.08 14.27
C LYS A 114 20.62 1.73 12.82
N ILE A 115 20.28 0.47 12.55
CA ILE A 115 19.84 0.02 11.21
C ILE A 115 18.63 0.84 10.75
N ARG A 116 17.64 1.05 11.63
CA ARG A 116 16.48 1.89 11.33
C ARG A 116 16.88 3.29 10.89
N LYS A 117 17.78 3.96 11.62
CA LYS A 117 18.21 5.32 11.29
C LYS A 117 18.90 5.37 9.93
N GLU A 118 19.77 4.41 9.64
CA GLU A 118 20.45 4.34 8.35
C GLU A 118 19.47 4.13 7.19
N LEU A 119 18.56 3.15 7.31
CA LEU A 119 17.57 2.84 6.28
C LEU A 119 16.58 3.99 6.06
N LEU A 120 16.16 4.69 7.12
CA LEU A 120 15.30 5.87 7.00
C LEU A 120 15.99 7.02 6.24
N GLY A 121 17.31 7.14 6.34
CA GLY A 121 18.07 8.09 5.52
C GLY A 121 18.03 7.80 4.02
N ARG A 122 17.73 6.54 3.64
CA ARG A 122 17.61 6.10 2.24
C ARG A 122 16.17 6.13 1.73
N GLY A 123 15.18 6.03 2.62
CA GLY A 123 13.78 6.22 2.25
C GLY A 123 12.76 5.82 3.32
N GLU A 124 11.57 6.40 3.25
CA GLU A 124 10.49 6.12 4.21
C GLU A 124 9.85 4.73 4.05
N ARG A 125 10.08 4.05 2.92
CA ARG A 125 9.55 2.70 2.64
C ARG A 125 9.99 1.65 3.66
N PHE A 126 11.15 1.84 4.28
CA PHE A 126 11.71 0.96 5.33
C PHE A 126 11.03 1.10 6.70
N ARG A 127 10.41 2.26 6.99
CA ARG A 127 9.90 2.63 8.33
C ARG A 127 9.06 1.54 8.98
N GLN A 128 8.11 1.01 8.22
CA GLN A 128 7.12 0.02 8.65
C GLN A 128 7.69 -1.37 8.99
N TYR A 129 8.95 -1.64 8.64
CA TYR A 129 9.63 -2.89 8.96
C TYR A 129 10.44 -2.74 10.26
N PHE A 130 10.87 -1.52 10.59
CA PHE A 130 11.72 -1.22 11.75
C PHE A 130 11.01 -0.45 12.88
N LEU A 131 9.70 -0.65 13.03
CA LEU A 131 8.95 -0.09 14.15
C LEU A 131 9.35 -0.77 15.48
N PRO A 132 9.31 -0.06 16.62
CA PRO A 132 9.51 -0.67 17.94
C PRO A 132 8.53 -1.83 18.18
N THR A 133 7.29 -1.66 17.74
CA THR A 133 6.26 -2.70 17.81
C THR A 133 6.58 -3.92 16.95
N THR A 134 7.37 -3.79 15.88
CA THR A 134 7.85 -4.95 15.10
C THR A 134 8.93 -5.72 15.87
N PHE A 135 9.89 -5.02 16.50
CA PHE A 135 10.93 -5.66 17.31
C PHE A 135 10.32 -6.50 18.44
N LEU A 136 9.32 -5.96 19.12
CA LEU A 136 8.65 -6.62 20.24
C LEU A 136 7.81 -7.85 19.86
N LYS A 137 7.58 -8.12 18.56
CA LYS A 137 6.89 -9.33 18.09
C LYS A 137 7.73 -10.59 18.19
N PHE A 138 9.05 -10.45 18.30
CA PHE A 138 9.96 -11.58 18.30
C PHE A 138 10.30 -12.01 19.74
N PRO A 139 10.51 -13.31 19.97
CA PRO A 139 11.03 -13.79 21.25
C PRO A 139 12.39 -13.14 21.49
N ARG A 140 12.57 -12.62 22.70
CA ARG A 140 13.79 -11.98 23.14
C ARG A 140 14.51 -12.89 24.11
N ASP A 141 15.82 -12.96 24.00
CA ASP A 141 16.63 -13.68 24.97
C ASP A 141 16.77 -12.90 26.30
N GLN A 142 17.50 -13.49 27.26
CA GLN A 142 17.76 -12.88 28.57
C GLN A 142 18.46 -11.51 28.49
N SER A 143 19.15 -11.22 27.39
CA SER A 143 19.78 -9.92 27.13
C SER A 143 18.91 -8.96 26.31
N GLY A 144 17.67 -9.33 25.99
CA GLY A 144 16.75 -8.51 25.21
C GLY A 144 17.03 -8.52 23.70
N CYS A 145 17.84 -9.46 23.21
CA CYS A 145 18.19 -9.59 21.79
C CYS A 145 17.18 -10.49 21.06
N ILE A 146 17.00 -10.26 19.76
CA ILE A 146 16.18 -11.11 18.88
C ILE A 146 17.05 -11.81 17.85
N ALA A 147 16.67 -13.01 17.43
CA ALA A 147 17.34 -13.71 16.34
C ALA A 147 17.11 -12.98 15.00
N ILE A 148 18.18 -12.79 14.24
CA ILE A 148 18.16 -12.04 12.97
C ILE A 148 17.44 -12.80 11.87
N VAL A 149 17.65 -14.12 11.76
CA VAL A 149 17.08 -14.94 10.67
C VAL A 149 15.54 -14.96 10.70
N PRO A 150 14.86 -15.19 11.84
CA PRO A 150 13.40 -15.07 11.91
C PRO A 150 12.90 -13.67 11.59
N PHE A 151 13.59 -12.63 12.06
CA PHE A 151 13.24 -11.24 11.74
C PHE A 151 13.33 -10.96 10.24
N PHE A 152 14.43 -11.34 9.59
CA PHE A 152 14.61 -11.13 8.16
C PHE A 152 13.56 -11.89 7.35
N THR A 153 13.27 -13.13 7.73
CA THR A 153 12.22 -13.93 7.08
C THR A 153 10.85 -13.27 7.20
N PHE A 154 10.52 -12.64 8.33
CA PHE A 154 9.32 -11.84 8.48
C PHE A 154 9.29 -10.64 7.51
N VAL A 155 10.41 -9.93 7.35
CA VAL A 155 10.51 -8.81 6.41
C VAL A 155 10.23 -9.28 4.99
N VAL A 156 10.92 -10.34 4.53
CA VAL A 156 10.73 -10.93 3.20
C VAL A 156 9.27 -11.34 2.98
N ARG A 157 8.67 -12.09 3.92
CA ARG A 157 7.26 -12.49 3.83
C ARG A 157 6.32 -11.29 3.72
N LYS A 158 6.56 -10.23 4.50
CA LYS A 158 5.74 -9.02 4.49
C LYS A 158 5.90 -8.24 3.18
N VAL A 159 7.10 -8.22 2.59
CA VAL A 159 7.33 -7.64 1.25
C VAL A 159 6.60 -8.44 0.18
N ASN A 160 6.77 -9.77 0.17
CA ASN A 160 6.11 -10.66 -0.79
C ASN A 160 4.59 -10.49 -0.77
N LEU A 161 3.96 -10.48 0.42
CA LEU A 161 2.52 -10.26 0.54
C LEU A 161 2.05 -8.94 -0.09
N LYS A 162 2.84 -7.87 0.04
CA LYS A 162 2.50 -6.58 -0.57
C LYS A 162 2.72 -6.56 -2.07
N GLN A 163 3.84 -7.12 -2.53
CA GLN A 163 4.12 -7.26 -3.95
C GLN A 163 3.02 -8.07 -4.63
N THR A 164 2.65 -9.24 -4.09
CA THR A 164 1.54 -10.05 -4.60
C THR A 164 0.23 -9.27 -4.59
N ARG A 165 -0.09 -8.53 -3.51
CA ARG A 165 -1.30 -7.69 -3.48
C ARG A 165 -1.32 -6.63 -4.57
N VAL A 166 -0.19 -5.96 -4.82
CA VAL A 166 -0.06 -4.95 -5.86
C VAL A 166 -0.17 -5.60 -7.25
N GLN A 167 0.52 -6.71 -7.49
CA GLN A 167 0.42 -7.51 -8.71
C GLN A 167 -1.03 -7.91 -9.00
N LEU A 168 -1.72 -8.53 -8.04
CA LEU A 168 -3.13 -8.89 -8.17
C LEU A 168 -4.03 -7.68 -8.46
N SER A 169 -3.67 -6.50 -7.93
CA SER A 169 -4.42 -5.27 -8.18
C SER A 169 -4.33 -4.79 -9.64
N TYR A 170 -3.28 -5.14 -10.38
CA TYR A 170 -3.19 -4.84 -11.82
C TYR A 170 -4.19 -5.65 -12.65
N TYR A 171 -4.54 -6.86 -12.23
CA TYR A 171 -5.50 -7.72 -12.93
C TYR A 171 -6.97 -7.35 -12.65
N ASP A 172 -7.22 -6.62 -11.55
CA ASP A 172 -8.53 -6.04 -11.25
C ASP A 172 -8.71 -4.68 -11.95
N ALA A 173 -8.88 -4.72 -13.27
CA ALA A 173 -8.94 -3.54 -14.15
C ALA A 173 -10.08 -2.56 -13.80
N LEU A 174 -11.20 -3.09 -13.30
CA LEU A 174 -12.38 -2.30 -12.93
C LEU A 174 -12.43 -1.97 -11.43
N GLY A 175 -11.44 -2.43 -10.65
CA GLY A 175 -11.41 -2.18 -9.22
C GLY A 175 -12.55 -2.85 -8.45
N CYS A 176 -13.20 -3.88 -9.01
CA CYS A 176 -14.41 -4.49 -8.47
C CYS A 176 -14.14 -5.34 -7.23
N GLY A 177 -12.87 -5.61 -6.90
CA GLY A 177 -12.48 -6.35 -5.70
C GLY A 177 -12.56 -7.88 -5.85
N PHE A 178 -12.77 -8.38 -7.06
CA PHE A 178 -12.69 -9.80 -7.40
C PHE A 178 -11.94 -9.98 -8.72
N LEU A 179 -11.27 -11.12 -8.88
CA LEU A 179 -10.59 -11.51 -10.11
C LEU A 179 -11.49 -12.47 -10.90
N ARG A 180 -11.51 -12.33 -12.23
CA ARG A 180 -12.21 -13.26 -13.13
C ARG A 180 -11.19 -14.17 -13.81
N GLU A 181 -11.58 -15.39 -14.11
CA GLU A 181 -10.72 -16.39 -14.76
C GLU A 181 -10.12 -15.91 -16.09
N LYS A 182 -10.87 -15.14 -16.90
CA LYS A 182 -10.34 -14.51 -18.12
C LYS A 182 -9.15 -13.56 -17.87
N ALA A 183 -9.04 -12.98 -16.67
CA ALA A 183 -7.91 -12.14 -16.28
C ALA A 183 -6.74 -12.97 -15.68
N ALA A 184 -7.01 -14.22 -15.30
CA ALA A 184 -6.07 -15.16 -14.69
C ALA A 184 -5.66 -16.31 -15.63
N GLY A 185 -6.04 -16.27 -16.91
CA GLY A 185 -5.72 -17.32 -17.91
C GLY A 185 -4.46 -17.04 -18.74
N ALA A 186 -3.65 -16.04 -18.38
CA ALA A 186 -2.41 -15.69 -19.05
C ALA A 186 -1.17 -16.14 -18.24
N TRP A 187 -1.23 -17.36 -17.70
CA TRP A 187 -0.10 -18.07 -17.07
C TRP A 187 0.35 -19.21 -17.97
#